data_AF-A0A2N2DLX3-F1
#
_entry.id   AF-A0A2N2DLX3-F1
#
_cell.length_a   1.000
_cell.length_b   1.000
_cell.length_c   1.000
_cell.angle_alpha   90.00
_cell.angle_beta   90.00
_cell.angle_gamma   90.00
#
_symmetry.space_group_name_H-M   'P 1'
#
loop_
_entity.id
_entity.type
_entity.pdbx_description
1 polymer ?
#
loop_
_entity_poly.entity_id
_entity_poly.type
_entity_poly.pdbx_seq_one_letter_code
_entity_poly.pdbx_strand_id
1 'polypeptide(L)'
;MGKIKGRLFVIEGKRLLPILFLLVLLVSLSIYDNFRVDTTAKVFEEVKIENEIKFFTTDQGRKKVEPVLRLAGEQEDWAEIAREFGLELPDYPFNPHGEVGIFVMNGKIDYIQTLPQADTQVQVRISVDVKDNYYHLATVEKKSYQLEGKEYLWVLTDNKGKVLDEQTLGEEKPEGVEKNKENPNQ
;
A
#
# COMPACT_ATOMS: atom_id res chain seq x y z
N MET A 1 1.30 -36.35 71.64
CA MET A 1 0.52 -35.11 71.84
C MET A 1 1.36 -33.94 71.32
N GLY A 2 0.86 -33.11 70.40
CA GLY A 2 1.60 -31.95 69.88
C GLY A 2 1.00 -31.30 68.62
N LYS A 3 -0.26 -30.84 68.68
CA LYS A 3 -0.91 -30.04 67.63
C LYS A 3 -0.55 -28.56 67.81
N ILE A 4 0.19 -27.94 66.89
CA ILE A 4 0.26 -26.46 66.80
C ILE A 4 0.42 -26.01 65.33
N LYS A 5 -0.17 -24.86 65.01
CA LYS A 5 0.03 -23.95 63.85
C LYS A 5 -0.88 -24.11 62.62
N GLY A 6 -2.18 -23.86 62.82
CA GLY A 6 -3.11 -23.48 61.74
C GLY A 6 -3.60 -22.02 61.81
N ARG A 7 -3.23 -21.24 62.84
CA ARG A 7 -3.78 -19.89 63.09
C ARG A 7 -2.85 -18.72 62.77
N LEU A 8 -1.55 -18.94 62.54
CA LEU A 8 -0.61 -17.87 62.18
C LEU A 8 -0.62 -17.54 60.66
N PHE A 9 -0.93 -18.51 59.81
CA PHE A 9 -0.91 -18.33 58.34
C PHE A 9 -2.03 -17.43 57.79
N VAL A 10 -3.20 -17.41 58.45
CA VAL A 10 -4.38 -16.68 57.96
C VAL A 10 -4.28 -15.17 58.20
N ILE A 11 -3.49 -14.74 59.19
CA ILE A 11 -3.32 -13.32 59.55
C ILE A 11 -2.24 -12.67 58.67
N GLU A 12 -1.20 -13.40 58.27
CA GLU A 12 -0.15 -12.90 57.36
C GLU A 12 -0.57 -12.93 55.88
N GLY A 13 -1.42 -13.86 55.45
CA GLY A 13 -1.92 -13.91 54.07
C GLY A 13 -2.64 -12.63 53.63
N LYS A 14 -3.36 -11.94 54.54
CA LYS A 14 -3.98 -10.64 54.26
C LYS A 14 -2.96 -9.50 54.05
N ARG A 15 -1.77 -9.60 54.66
CA ARG A 15 -0.68 -8.63 54.48
C ARG A 15 0.18 -8.93 53.25
N LEU A 16 0.16 -10.17 52.76
CA LEU A 16 0.85 -10.58 51.54
C LEU A 16 0.07 -10.20 50.27
N LEU A 17 -1.26 -10.12 50.34
CA LEU A 17 -2.10 -9.72 49.21
C LEU A 17 -1.70 -8.37 48.58
N PRO A 18 -1.48 -7.27 49.34
CA PRO A 18 -1.05 -6.00 48.74
C PRO A 18 0.36 -6.08 48.14
N ILE A 19 1.26 -6.90 48.71
CA ILE A 19 2.61 -7.09 48.19
C ILE A 19 2.56 -7.89 46.87
N LEU A 20 1.73 -8.93 46.81
CA LEU A 20 1.52 -9.71 45.61
C LEU A 20 0.88 -8.87 44.50
N PHE A 21 -0.10 -8.02 44.86
CA PHE A 21 -0.71 -7.08 43.94
C PHE A 21 0.32 -6.09 43.39
N LEU A 22 1.17 -5.52 44.26
CA LEU A 22 2.26 -4.63 43.86
C LEU A 22 3.25 -5.34 42.93
N LEU A 23 3.59 -6.60 43.22
CA LEU A 23 4.51 -7.40 42.41
C LEU A 23 3.93 -7.68 41.03
N VAL A 24 2.65 -8.03 40.94
CA VAL A 24 1.95 -8.19 39.65
C VAL A 24 1.98 -6.87 38.88
N LEU A 25 1.71 -5.75 39.54
CA LEU A 25 1.73 -4.41 38.91
C LEU A 25 3.13 -4.06 38.38
N LEU A 26 4.19 -4.37 39.14
CA LEU A 26 5.57 -4.17 38.72
C LEU A 26 5.94 -5.03 37.51
N VAL A 27 5.57 -6.31 37.53
CA VAL A 27 5.83 -7.24 36.42
C VAL A 27 5.08 -6.81 35.17
N SER A 28 3.81 -6.42 35.31
CA SER A 28 3.02 -5.88 34.19
C SER A 28 3.62 -4.60 33.63
N LEU A 29 4.08 -3.68 34.48
CA LEU A 29 4.73 -2.44 34.05
C LEU A 29 6.07 -2.73 33.35
N SER A 30 6.85 -3.68 33.86
CA SER A 30 8.13 -4.08 33.26
C SER A 30 7.94 -4.75 31.90
N ILE A 31 6.89 -5.56 31.73
CA ILE A 31 6.50 -6.13 30.42
C ILE A 31 6.04 -4.99 29.50
N TYR A 32 5.21 -4.08 29.99
CA TYR A 32 4.73 -2.91 29.23
C TYR A 32 5.87 -2.02 28.74
N ASP A 33 6.88 -1.76 29.58
CA ASP A 33 8.07 -0.99 29.21
C ASP A 33 8.93 -1.74 28.19
N ASN A 34 9.07 -3.06 28.33
CA ASN A 34 9.83 -3.88 27.38
C ASN A 34 9.18 -3.87 25.99
N PHE A 35 7.85 -3.87 25.90
CA PHE A 35 7.13 -3.71 24.63
C PHE A 35 7.29 -2.32 24.00
N ARG A 36 7.84 -1.32 24.71
CA ARG A 36 8.12 0.03 24.20
C ARG A 36 9.59 0.27 23.80
N VAL A 37 10.47 -0.73 23.91
CA VAL A 37 11.90 -0.55 23.58
C VAL A 37 12.16 -0.42 22.06
N ASP A 38 11.17 -0.68 21.21
CA ASP A 38 11.28 -0.43 19.76
C ASP A 38 10.81 0.97 19.36
N THR A 39 11.36 2.00 19.99
CA THR A 39 11.52 3.30 19.33
C THR A 39 12.69 4.05 19.95
N THR A 40 13.88 3.45 19.87
CA THR A 40 15.10 4.27 19.93
C THR A 40 15.03 5.20 18.73
N ALA A 41 14.47 6.40 18.93
CA ALA A 41 14.65 7.50 18.02
C ALA A 41 16.16 7.64 17.84
N LYS A 42 16.66 7.24 16.67
CA LYS A 42 18.02 7.56 16.25
C LYS A 42 18.14 9.06 16.41
N VAL A 43 18.84 9.49 17.46
CA VAL A 43 19.39 10.84 17.53
C VAL A 43 20.39 10.86 16.39
N PHE A 44 19.98 11.43 15.25
CA PHE A 44 20.90 11.67 14.16
C PHE A 44 21.98 12.61 14.71
N GLU A 45 23.23 12.14 14.73
CA GLU A 45 24.38 13.02 14.93
C GLU A 45 24.25 14.19 13.94
N GLU A 46 24.49 15.42 14.40
CA GLU A 46 24.51 16.59 13.52
C GLU A 46 25.48 16.32 12.38
N VAL A 47 24.93 16.02 11.20
CA VAL A 47 25.73 15.75 10.01
C VAL A 47 26.42 17.06 9.65
N LYS A 48 27.72 17.16 9.98
CA LYS A 48 28.57 18.27 9.56
C LYS A 48 28.78 18.14 8.05
N ILE A 49 27.97 18.84 7.27
CA ILE A 49 28.06 18.85 5.81
C ILE A 49 29.24 19.74 5.41
N GLU A 50 30.39 19.12 5.15
CA GLU A 50 31.52 19.81 4.54
C GLU A 50 31.23 20.02 3.04
N ASN A 51 31.35 21.27 2.58
CA ASN A 51 30.98 21.76 1.23
C ASN A 51 29.48 22.04 1.00
N GLU A 52 28.87 22.86 1.87
CA GLU A 52 27.49 23.33 1.68
C GLU A 52 27.35 24.26 0.46
N ILE A 53 26.44 23.90 -0.45
CA ILE A 53 26.05 24.75 -1.59
C ILE A 53 24.84 25.59 -1.18
N LYS A 54 24.96 26.91 -1.31
CA LYS A 54 23.84 27.83 -1.07
C LYS A 54 22.83 27.74 -2.21
N PHE A 55 21.59 27.40 -1.89
CA PHE A 55 20.46 27.45 -2.82
C PHE A 55 19.43 28.48 -2.35
N PHE A 56 18.59 28.93 -3.27
CA PHE A 56 17.42 29.74 -2.97
C PHE A 56 16.20 29.04 -3.58
N THR A 57 15.14 28.91 -2.79
CA THR A 57 13.88 28.34 -3.25
C THR A 57 13.10 29.41 -3.99
N THR A 58 12.93 29.24 -5.29
CA THR A 58 12.15 30.16 -6.14
C THR A 58 10.65 30.00 -5.90
N ASP A 59 10.19 28.78 -5.64
CA ASP A 59 8.78 28.46 -5.39
C ASP A 59 8.66 27.13 -4.63
N GLN A 60 7.56 26.93 -3.92
CA GLN A 60 7.23 25.66 -3.26
C GLN A 60 5.71 25.47 -3.23
N GLY A 61 5.24 24.30 -3.64
CA GLY A 61 3.82 23.96 -3.66
C GLY A 61 3.58 22.46 -3.58
N ARG A 62 2.30 22.07 -3.58
CA ARG A 62 1.88 20.66 -3.68
C ARG A 62 1.35 20.41 -5.09
N LYS A 63 1.94 19.45 -5.79
CA LYS A 63 1.40 18.97 -7.07
C LYS A 63 0.30 17.96 -6.77
N LYS A 64 -0.89 18.17 -7.35
CA LYS A 64 -1.94 17.15 -7.32
C LYS A 64 -1.46 15.94 -8.13
N VAL A 65 -1.49 14.76 -7.53
CA VAL A 65 -1.07 13.53 -8.20
C VAL A 65 -2.31 12.87 -8.78
N GLU A 66 -2.24 12.51 -10.05
CA GLU A 66 -3.33 11.78 -10.71
C GLU A 66 -3.18 10.27 -10.44
N PRO A 67 -4.28 9.54 -10.22
CA PRO A 67 -4.23 8.09 -10.13
C PRO A 67 -3.70 7.47 -11.41
N VAL A 68 -2.92 6.39 -11.26
CA VAL A 68 -2.33 5.67 -12.39
C VAL A 68 -2.72 4.20 -12.29
N LEU A 69 -3.12 3.62 -13.42
CA LEU A 69 -3.42 2.20 -13.54
C LEU A 69 -2.23 1.46 -14.16
N ARG A 70 -1.90 0.30 -13.59
CA ARG A 70 -0.99 -0.68 -14.19
C ARG A 70 -1.58 -2.07 -14.06
N LEU A 71 -1.44 -2.85 -15.12
CA LEU A 71 -1.95 -4.21 -15.19
C LEU A 71 -0.78 -5.18 -15.32
N ALA A 72 -0.81 -6.25 -14.55
CA ALA A 72 0.13 -7.36 -14.67
C ALA A 72 -0.58 -8.56 -15.29
N GLY A 73 -0.27 -8.84 -16.56
CA GLY A 73 -0.76 -10.02 -17.27
C GLY A 73 0.11 -11.24 -17.02
N GLU A 74 1.40 -11.02 -16.79
CA GLU A 74 2.44 -12.02 -16.61
C GLU A 74 3.17 -11.88 -15.27
N GLN A 75 3.95 -12.90 -14.90
CA GLN A 75 4.75 -12.89 -13.66
C GLN A 75 5.84 -11.80 -13.71
N GLU A 76 6.36 -11.52 -14.90
CA GLU A 76 7.40 -10.52 -15.13
C GLU A 76 6.84 -9.11 -14.91
N ASP A 77 5.67 -8.80 -15.49
CA ASP A 77 4.95 -7.54 -15.26
C ASP A 77 4.71 -7.27 -13.77
N TRP A 78 4.28 -8.30 -13.03
CA TRP A 78 3.98 -8.20 -11.60
C TRP A 78 5.19 -7.73 -10.80
N ALA A 79 6.37 -8.28 -11.10
CA ALA A 79 7.62 -7.91 -10.45
C ALA A 79 8.19 -6.58 -10.97
N GLU A 80 8.02 -6.28 -12.26
CA GLU A 80 8.50 -5.04 -12.88
C GLU A 80 7.73 -3.83 -12.37
N ILE A 81 6.40 -3.88 -12.35
CA ILE A 81 5.55 -2.80 -11.84
C ILE A 81 5.89 -2.52 -10.37
N ALA A 82 6.04 -3.57 -9.55
CA ALA A 82 6.45 -3.38 -8.16
C ALA A 82 7.80 -2.67 -8.03
N ARG A 83 8.78 -3.02 -8.88
CA ARG A 83 10.09 -2.36 -8.89
C ARG A 83 10.02 -0.92 -9.39
N GLU A 84 9.24 -0.65 -10.43
CA GLU A 84 9.04 0.68 -11.01
C GLU A 84 8.51 1.66 -9.96
N PHE A 85 7.55 1.22 -9.15
CA PHE A 85 6.92 2.05 -8.11
C PHE A 85 7.53 1.87 -6.72
N GLY A 86 8.60 1.07 -6.57
CA GLY A 86 9.28 0.84 -5.30
C GLY A 86 8.38 0.19 -4.23
N LEU A 87 7.49 -0.71 -4.66
CA LEU A 87 6.52 -1.39 -3.80
C LEU A 87 7.08 -2.69 -3.23
N GLU A 88 6.80 -2.93 -1.96
CA GLU A 88 6.97 -4.24 -1.34
C GLU A 88 5.71 -5.08 -1.61
N LEU A 89 5.86 -6.13 -2.41
CA LEU A 89 4.75 -7.03 -2.72
C LEU A 89 4.39 -7.89 -1.51
N PRO A 90 3.10 -8.18 -1.29
CA PRO A 90 2.69 -9.15 -0.27
C PRO A 90 3.24 -10.54 -0.60
N ASP A 91 3.38 -11.38 0.42
CA ASP A 91 3.67 -12.81 0.26
C ASP A 91 2.42 -13.53 -0.29
N TYR A 92 2.12 -13.26 -1.56
CA TYR A 92 0.97 -13.77 -2.29
C TYR A 92 1.45 -14.51 -3.56
N PRO A 93 1.05 -15.78 -3.76
CA PRO A 93 1.45 -16.55 -4.93
C PRO A 93 0.62 -16.16 -6.15
N PHE A 94 0.95 -15.03 -6.77
CA PHE A 94 0.30 -14.55 -8.00
C PHE A 94 0.33 -15.62 -9.10
N ASN A 95 -0.83 -15.90 -9.71
CA ASN A 95 -0.98 -16.89 -10.76
C ASN A 95 -1.34 -16.21 -12.10
N PRO A 96 -0.36 -15.95 -12.98
CA PRO A 96 -0.60 -15.25 -14.24
C PRO A 96 -1.47 -16.06 -15.22
N HIS A 97 -1.66 -17.37 -15.03
CA HIS A 97 -2.55 -18.16 -15.88
C HIS A 97 -4.03 -17.99 -15.52
N GLY A 98 -4.33 -17.67 -14.26
CA GLY A 98 -5.69 -17.60 -13.74
C GLY A 98 -6.15 -16.19 -13.37
N GLU A 99 -5.22 -15.27 -13.14
CA GLU A 99 -5.47 -13.96 -12.55
C GLU A 99 -4.77 -12.86 -13.34
N VAL A 100 -5.29 -11.64 -13.22
CA VAL A 100 -4.59 -10.41 -13.61
C VAL A 100 -4.38 -9.57 -12.36
N GLY A 101 -3.16 -9.05 -12.25
CA GLY A 101 -2.80 -8.09 -11.20
C GLY A 101 -3.22 -6.69 -11.59
N ILE A 102 -3.85 -5.97 -10.67
CA ILE A 102 -4.29 -4.59 -10.85
C ILE A 102 -3.58 -3.74 -9.80
N PHE A 103 -2.75 -2.83 -10.28
CA PHE A 103 -2.00 -1.87 -9.48
C PHE A 103 -2.60 -0.49 -9.71
N VAL A 104 -3.13 0.12 -8.66
CA VAL A 104 -3.60 1.50 -8.68
C VAL A 104 -2.69 2.34 -7.80
N MET A 105 -2.02 3.32 -8.39
CA MET A 105 -1.25 4.34 -7.66
C MET A 105 -2.11 5.57 -7.44
N ASN A 106 -1.87 6.25 -6.33
CA ASN A 106 -2.58 7.43 -5.85
C ASN A 106 -4.10 7.28 -5.79
N GLY A 107 -4.58 6.06 -5.54
CA GLY A 107 -6.00 5.77 -5.51
C GLY A 107 -6.33 4.47 -4.81
N LYS A 108 -7.53 4.40 -4.26
CA LYS A 108 -8.10 3.19 -3.69
C LYS A 108 -9.22 2.69 -4.59
N ILE A 109 -9.10 1.46 -5.08
CA ILE A 109 -10.19 0.76 -5.77
C ILE A 109 -11.43 0.66 -4.86
N ASP A 110 -12.56 1.16 -5.36
CA ASP A 110 -13.88 1.02 -4.75
C ASP A 110 -14.61 -0.19 -5.32
N TYR A 111 -14.66 -0.31 -6.65
CA TYR A 111 -15.25 -1.46 -7.34
C TYR A 111 -14.69 -1.62 -8.75
N ILE A 112 -14.88 -2.83 -9.29
CA ILE A 112 -14.52 -3.20 -10.66
C ILE A 112 -15.79 -3.75 -11.31
N GLN A 113 -16.10 -3.29 -12.52
CA GLN A 113 -17.26 -3.76 -13.28
C GLN A 113 -16.92 -3.95 -14.75
N THR A 114 -17.54 -4.92 -15.39
CA THR A 114 -17.47 -5.12 -16.84
C THR A 114 -18.67 -4.47 -17.51
N LEU A 115 -18.43 -3.75 -18.58
CA LEU A 115 -19.45 -3.10 -19.40
C LEU A 115 -19.29 -3.56 -20.85
N PRO A 116 -20.38 -4.02 -21.49
CA PRO A 116 -20.34 -4.28 -22.92
C PRO A 116 -20.23 -2.95 -23.67
N GLN A 117 -19.25 -2.82 -24.56
CA GLN A 117 -19.04 -1.61 -25.35
C GLN A 117 -19.40 -1.83 -26.83
N ALA A 118 -19.04 -2.98 -27.40
CA ALA A 118 -19.41 -3.43 -28.74
C ALA A 118 -19.46 -4.97 -28.81
N ASP A 119 -19.83 -5.53 -29.97
CA ASP A 119 -19.90 -6.99 -30.17
C ASP A 119 -18.56 -7.70 -29.88
N THR A 120 -17.43 -7.02 -30.13
CA THR A 120 -16.06 -7.56 -30.03
C THR A 120 -15.22 -6.99 -28.87
N GLN A 121 -15.71 -5.96 -28.15
CA GLN A 121 -14.94 -5.29 -27.09
C GLN A 121 -15.70 -5.19 -25.77
N VAL A 122 -14.99 -5.48 -24.68
CA VAL A 122 -15.49 -5.37 -23.29
C VAL A 122 -14.68 -4.31 -22.56
N GLN A 123 -15.37 -3.33 -21.99
CA GLN A 123 -14.75 -2.34 -21.12
C GLN A 123 -14.73 -2.88 -19.69
N VAL A 124 -13.56 -2.94 -19.06
CA VAL A 124 -13.41 -3.19 -17.62
C VAL A 124 -13.21 -1.85 -16.94
N ARG A 125 -14.23 -1.38 -16.22
CA ARG A 125 -14.17 -0.11 -15.49
C ARG A 125 -13.72 -0.35 -14.06
N ILE A 126 -12.67 0.34 -13.67
CA ILE A 126 -12.14 0.39 -12.30
C ILE A 126 -12.48 1.76 -11.72
N SER A 127 -13.32 1.79 -10.69
CA SER A 127 -13.63 3.04 -9.97
C SER A 127 -12.72 3.21 -8.77
N VAL A 128 -12.17 4.41 -8.60
CA VAL A 128 -11.22 4.72 -7.53
C VAL A 128 -11.57 6.00 -6.76
N ASP A 129 -11.30 5.96 -5.46
CA ASP A 129 -11.19 7.12 -4.60
C ASP A 129 -9.75 7.64 -4.62
N VAL A 130 -9.56 8.90 -5.03
CA VAL A 130 -8.22 9.50 -5.22
C VAL A 130 -7.56 9.75 -3.86
N LYS A 131 -6.37 9.20 -3.67
CA LYS A 131 -5.60 9.32 -2.43
C LYS A 131 -4.13 9.60 -2.70
N ASP A 132 -3.63 10.73 -2.23
CA ASP A 132 -2.22 11.08 -2.39
C ASP A 132 -1.31 10.08 -1.68
N ASN A 133 -0.24 9.64 -2.37
CA ASN A 133 0.78 8.74 -1.83
C ASN A 133 0.20 7.44 -1.26
N TYR A 134 -0.74 6.84 -2.00
CA TYR A 134 -1.40 5.60 -1.65
C TYR A 134 -1.30 4.62 -2.83
N TYR A 135 -1.23 3.32 -2.55
CA TYR A 135 -1.38 2.30 -3.58
C TYR A 135 -2.42 1.26 -3.15
N HIS A 136 -3.15 0.71 -4.12
CA HIS A 136 -4.06 -0.41 -3.91
C HIS A 136 -3.72 -1.49 -4.93
N LEU A 137 -3.38 -2.67 -4.41
CA LEU A 137 -3.15 -3.88 -5.18
C LEU A 137 -4.36 -4.79 -5.08
N ALA A 138 -4.88 -5.24 -6.22
CA ALA A 138 -5.95 -6.22 -6.30
C ALA A 138 -5.61 -7.28 -7.35
N THR A 139 -6.18 -8.48 -7.20
CA THR A 139 -6.14 -9.52 -8.23
C THR A 139 -7.57 -9.83 -8.67
N VAL A 140 -7.73 -10.10 -9.96
CA VAL A 140 -9.03 -10.46 -10.54
C VAL A 140 -8.88 -11.75 -11.32
N GLU A 141 -9.76 -12.71 -11.05
CA GLU A 141 -9.79 -13.97 -11.79
C GLU A 141 -10.18 -13.72 -13.25
N LYS A 142 -9.36 -14.21 -14.19
CA LYS A 142 -9.59 -14.12 -15.64
C LYS A 142 -10.96 -14.67 -16.02
N LYS A 143 -11.39 -15.77 -15.39
CA LYS A 143 -12.71 -16.39 -15.62
C LYS A 143 -13.90 -15.47 -15.33
N SER A 144 -13.73 -14.44 -14.50
CA SER A 144 -14.82 -13.54 -14.12
C SER A 144 -15.17 -12.50 -15.20
N TYR A 145 -14.22 -12.19 -16.09
CA TYR A 145 -14.41 -11.17 -17.14
C TYR A 145 -14.03 -11.64 -18.54
N GLN A 146 -13.24 -12.71 -18.67
CA GLN A 146 -12.74 -13.20 -19.95
C GLN A 146 -13.80 -13.99 -20.70
N LEU A 147 -14.51 -13.29 -21.59
CA LEU A 147 -15.33 -13.81 -22.68
C LEU A 147 -14.43 -14.15 -23.88
N GLU A 148 -14.61 -15.35 -24.45
CA GLU A 148 -13.84 -15.81 -25.61
C GLU A 148 -13.99 -14.86 -26.81
N GLY A 149 -12.86 -14.56 -27.47
CA GLY A 149 -12.82 -13.76 -28.71
C GLY A 149 -13.08 -12.26 -28.55
N LYS A 150 -13.01 -11.72 -27.34
CA LYS A 150 -13.19 -10.28 -27.07
C LYS A 150 -11.91 -9.60 -26.59
N GLU A 151 -11.73 -8.35 -27.02
CA GLU A 151 -10.67 -7.47 -26.52
C GLU A 151 -11.13 -6.73 -25.25
N TYR A 152 -10.18 -6.44 -24.35
CA TYR A 152 -10.46 -5.81 -23.06
C TYR A 152 -9.83 -4.43 -22.98
N LEU A 153 -10.67 -3.44 -22.74
CA LEU A 153 -10.25 -2.07 -22.47
C LEU A 153 -10.42 -1.75 -21.00
N TRP A 154 -9.33 -1.53 -20.28
CA TRP A 154 -9.35 -1.21 -18.87
C TRP A 154 -9.38 0.30 -18.69
N VAL A 155 -10.38 0.79 -17.98
CA VAL A 155 -10.60 2.23 -17.80
C VAL A 155 -10.66 2.55 -16.33
N LEU A 156 -9.74 3.40 -15.88
CA LEU A 156 -9.72 3.96 -14.53
C LEU A 156 -10.64 5.17 -14.49
N THR A 157 -11.55 5.21 -13.51
CA THR A 157 -12.53 6.28 -13.35
C THR A 157 -12.59 6.78 -11.92
N ASP A 158 -12.85 8.08 -11.74
CA ASP A 158 -13.17 8.61 -10.42
C ASP A 158 -14.62 8.28 -9.99
N ASN A 159 -14.97 8.67 -8.77
CA ASN A 159 -16.32 8.53 -8.22
C ASN A 159 -17.42 9.33 -8.96
N LYS A 160 -17.04 10.22 -9.89
CA LYS A 160 -17.95 10.97 -10.77
C LYS A 160 -18.03 10.36 -12.18
N GLY A 161 -17.31 9.27 -12.43
CA GLY A 161 -17.23 8.61 -13.73
C GLY A 161 -16.32 9.32 -14.73
N LYS A 162 -15.49 10.28 -14.30
CA LYS A 162 -14.47 10.89 -15.16
C LYS A 162 -13.37 9.85 -15.40
N VAL A 163 -13.01 9.63 -16.66
CA VAL A 163 -11.86 8.79 -17.03
C VAL A 163 -10.57 9.48 -16.57
N LEU A 164 -9.75 8.72 -15.86
CA LEU A 164 -8.47 9.15 -15.31
C LEU A 164 -7.31 8.52 -16.09
N ASP A 165 -7.46 7.25 -16.46
CA ASP A 165 -6.44 6.47 -17.16
C ASP A 165 -7.11 5.35 -17.97
N GLU A 166 -6.45 4.87 -19.01
CA GLU A 166 -6.96 3.83 -19.92
C GLU A 166 -5.80 2.94 -20.38
N GLN A 167 -5.98 1.63 -20.32
CA GLN A 167 -4.95 0.66 -20.68
C GLN A 167 -5.57 -0.59 -21.34
N THR A 168 -4.90 -1.10 -22.36
CA THR A 168 -5.18 -2.42 -22.95
C THR A 168 -4.14 -3.41 -22.44
N LEU A 169 -4.57 -4.65 -22.17
CA LEU A 169 -3.64 -5.69 -21.76
C LEU A 169 -2.88 -6.17 -23.01
N GLY A 170 -1.64 -5.72 -23.19
CA GLY A 170 -0.80 -6.05 -24.35
C GLY A 170 -0.34 -4.88 -25.21
N GLU A 171 -0.66 -3.62 -24.88
CA GLU A 171 0.06 -2.47 -25.43
C GLU A 171 1.15 -2.01 -24.45
N GLU A 172 2.38 -1.99 -24.96
CA GLU A 172 3.53 -1.36 -24.34
C GLU A 172 3.24 0.10 -23.96
N LYS A 173 3.92 0.56 -22.91
CA LYS A 173 3.95 1.95 -22.41
C LYS A 173 3.69 2.98 -23.52
N PRO A 174 2.82 3.99 -23.31
CA PRO A 174 2.88 5.18 -24.14
C PRO A 174 4.23 5.86 -23.88
N GLU A 175 5.16 5.69 -24.83
CA GLU A 175 6.34 6.55 -24.93
C GLU A 175 5.87 8.00 -24.95
N GLY A 176 6.60 8.82 -24.19
CA GLY A 176 6.27 10.20 -23.93
C GLY A 176 5.91 10.96 -25.20
N VAL A 177 4.85 11.77 -25.09
CA VAL A 177 4.56 12.84 -26.04
C VAL A 177 5.72 13.84 -26.00
N GLU A 178 6.77 13.58 -26.79
CA GLU A 178 7.73 14.60 -27.17
C GLU A 178 7.03 15.54 -28.18
N LYS A 179 6.62 16.67 -27.63
CA LYS A 179 6.02 17.78 -28.38
C LYS A 179 6.97 18.23 -29.48
N ASN A 180 6.52 17.99 -30.69
CA ASN A 180 6.97 18.60 -31.93
C ASN A 180 6.85 20.14 -31.87
N LYS A 181 7.99 20.84 -31.74
CA LYS A 181 8.27 22.25 -32.11
C LYS A 181 9.80 22.32 -32.25
N GLU A 182 10.43 22.66 -33.37
CA GLU A 182 10.29 23.85 -34.18
C GLU A 182 11.03 23.62 -35.51
N ASN A 183 10.42 24.01 -36.64
CA ASN A 183 11.13 24.26 -37.88
C ASN A 183 10.83 25.71 -38.27
N PRO A 184 11.81 26.64 -38.21
CA PRO A 184 11.71 27.89 -38.94
C PRO A 184 12.73 27.84 -40.07
N ASN A 185 12.28 27.42 -41.25
CA ASN A 185 12.94 27.77 -42.49
C ASN A 185 11.87 28.33 -43.43
N GLN A 186 11.55 29.61 -43.23
CA GLN A 186 11.00 30.54 -44.21
C GLN A 186 11.15 31.97 -43.69
#